data_AF-A0A139R2J3-F1
#
_entry.id   AF-A0A139R2J3-F1
#
_cell.length_a   1.000
_cell.length_b   1.000
_cell.length_c   1.000
_cell.angle_alpha   90.00
_cell.angle_beta   90.00
_cell.angle_gamma   90.00
#
_symmetry.space_group_name_H-M   'P 1'
#
loop_
_entity.id
_entity.type
_entity.pdbx_description
1 polymer ?
#
loop_
_entity_poly.entity_id
_entity_poly.type
_entity_poly.pdbx_seq_one_letter_code
_entity_poly.pdbx_strand_id
1 'polypeptide(L)' 'MEFTTYITVTAGIFQTAERLAEFKAFFEPKLPTPGLTREITMDIKVIETRVALVAAEKEAVNAAIQAANQ' A
#
# COMPACT_ATOMS: atom_id res chain seq x y z
N MET A 1 -12.24 -9.41 15.83
CA MET A 1 -11.62 -9.08 14.52
C MET A 1 -12.75 -8.88 13.55
N GLU A 2 -12.91 -7.66 13.04
CA GLU A 2 -13.92 -7.34 12.02
C GLU A 2 -13.35 -7.61 10.63
N PHE A 3 -14.19 -7.90 9.64
CA PHE A 3 -13.72 -8.24 8.30
C PHE A 3 -12.89 -7.12 7.65
N THR A 4 -13.21 -5.87 7.97
CA THR A 4 -12.46 -4.69 7.54
C THR A 4 -11.03 -4.64 8.08
N THR A 5 -10.74 -5.31 9.20
CA THR A 5 -9.37 -5.42 9.74
C THR A 5 -8.43 -6.12 8.77
N TYR A 6 -8.91 -7.08 7.97
CA TYR A 6 -8.08 -7.71 6.94
C TYR A 6 -7.66 -6.75 5.82
N ILE A 7 -8.48 -5.73 5.53
CA ILE A 7 -8.20 -4.73 4.51
C ILE A 7 -7.08 -3.81 5.02
N THR A 8 -7.29 -3.23 6.20
CA THR A 8 -6.40 -2.21 6.77
C THR A 8 -5.05 -2.75 7.20
N VAL A 9 -4.99 -3.95 7.82
CA VAL A 9 -3.72 -4.56 8.23
C VAL A 9 -2.87 -4.93 7.00
N THR A 10 -3.47 -5.48 5.96
CA THR A 10 -2.74 -5.84 4.73
C THR A 10 -2.22 -4.58 4.02
N ALA A 11 -3.06 -3.56 3.87
CA ALA A 11 -2.65 -2.28 3.28
C ALA A 11 -1.57 -1.56 4.10
N GLY A 12 -1.61 -1.72 5.42
CA GLY A 12 -0.60 -1.22 6.35
C GLY A 12 0.80 -1.82 6.19
N ILE A 13 0.97 -2.88 5.39
CA ILE A 13 2.27 -3.53 5.14
C ILE A 13 2.75 -3.33 3.70
N PHE A 14 1.85 -3.20 2.73
CA PHE A 14 2.22 -3.18 1.31
C PHE A 14 2.84 -1.84 0.89
N GLN A 15 3.88 -1.94 0.05
CA GLN A 15 4.70 -0.81 -0.41
C GLN A 15 5.35 -1.05 -1.79
N THR A 16 4.92 -2.08 -2.53
CA THR A 16 5.41 -2.37 -3.89
C THR A 16 4.26 -2.38 -4.89
N ALA A 17 4.57 -2.08 -6.16
CA ALA A 17 3.58 -2.05 -7.23
C ALA A 17 2.92 -3.43 -7.46
N GLU A 18 3.68 -4.52 -7.30
CA GLU A 18 3.19 -5.89 -7.39
C GLU A 18 2.13 -6.17 -6.31
N ARG A 19 2.44 -5.85 -5.04
CA ARG A 19 1.48 -6.05 -3.93
C ARG A 19 0.27 -5.14 -4.02
N LEU A 20 0.42 -3.93 -4.57
CA LEU A 20 -0.71 -3.07 -4.90
C LEU A 20 -1.64 -3.72 -5.94
N ALA A 21 -1.07 -4.31 -7.00
CA ALA A 21 -1.85 -4.97 -8.04
C ALA A 21 -2.61 -6.19 -7.49
N GLU A 22 -1.95 -7.01 -6.66
CA GLU A 22 -2.60 -8.13 -5.97
C GLU A 22 -3.73 -7.66 -5.03
N PHE A 23 -3.50 -6.59 -4.28
CA PHE A 23 -4.51 -6.02 -3.38
C PHE A 23 -5.75 -5.56 -4.15
N LYS A 24 -5.55 -4.83 -5.26
CA LYS A 24 -6.64 -4.39 -6.14
C LYS A 24 -7.39 -5.58 -6.73
N ALA A 25 -6.67 -6.55 -7.28
CA ALA A 25 -7.28 -7.74 -7.88
C ALA A 25 -8.18 -8.51 -6.91
N PHE A 26 -7.81 -8.57 -5.62
CA PHE A 26 -8.59 -9.26 -4.60
C PHE A 26 -9.76 -8.42 -4.03
N PHE A 27 -9.55 -7.13 -3.77
CA PHE A 27 -10.51 -6.29 -3.03
C PHE A 27 -11.42 -5.44 -3.93
N GLU A 28 -11.01 -5.00 -5.12
CA GLU A 28 -11.88 -4.22 -6.01
C GLU A 28 -13.19 -4.94 -6.37
N PRO A 29 -13.21 -6.27 -6.63
CA PRO A 29 -14.45 -7.00 -6.84
C PRO A 29 -15.43 -6.96 -5.64
N LYS A 30 -14.97 -6.56 -4.46
CA LYS A 30 -15.75 -6.51 -3.21
C LYS A 30 -16.29 -5.11 -2.89
N LEU A 31 -15.98 -4.10 -3.68
CA LEU A 31 -16.51 -2.73 -3.55
C LEU A 31 -18.05 -2.63 -3.39
N PRO A 32 -18.90 -3.44 -4.08
CA PRO A 32 -20.35 -3.37 -3.89
C PRO A 32 -20.83 -3.97 -2.56
N THR A 33 -19.95 -4.57 -1.75
CA THR A 33 -20.32 -5.15 -0.45
C THR A 33 -20.58 -4.01 0.56
N PRO A 34 -21.79 -3.94 1.15
CA PRO A 34 -22.10 -2.92 2.15
C PRO A 34 -21.09 -2.94 3.31
N GLY A 35 -20.62 -1.76 3.70
CA GLY A 35 -19.66 -1.60 4.81
C GLY A 35 -18.18 -1.80 4.44
N LEU A 36 -17.84 -2.24 3.22
CA LEU A 36 -16.43 -2.44 2.81
C LEU A 36 -15.88 -1.33 1.92
N THR A 37 -16.75 -0.62 1.20
CA THR A 37 -16.36 0.34 0.15
C THR A 37 -15.37 1.40 0.64
N ARG A 38 -15.59 1.97 1.83
CA ARG A 38 -14.74 3.01 2.40
C ARG A 38 -13.32 2.52 2.61
N GLU A 39 -13.15 1.40 3.32
CA GLU A 39 -11.83 0.87 3.66
C GLU A 39 -11.08 0.43 2.41
N ILE A 40 -11.72 -0.32 1.48
CA ILE A 40 -11.08 -0.72 0.22
C ILE A 40 -10.54 0.50 -0.54
N THR A 41 -11.37 1.55 -0.68
CA THR A 41 -10.98 2.74 -1.46
C THR A 41 -9.85 3.52 -0.78
N MET A 42 -9.92 3.68 0.55
CA MET A 42 -8.90 4.41 1.30
C MET A 42 -7.58 3.65 1.35
N ASP A 43 -7.63 2.33 1.54
CA ASP A 43 -6.44 1.49 1.68
C ASP A 43 -5.71 1.30 0.35
N ILE A 44 -6.41 1.25 -0.78
CA ILE A 44 -5.78 1.35 -2.11
C ILE A 44 -4.91 2.62 -2.18
N LYS A 45 -5.44 3.78 -1.74
CA LYS A 45 -4.70 5.05 -1.76
C LYS A 45 -3.51 5.05 -0.81
N VAL A 46 -3.63 4.39 0.35
CA VAL A 46 -2.52 4.25 1.30
C VAL A 46 -1.36 3.50 0.64
N ILE A 47 -1.64 2.37 -0.01
CA ILE A 47 -0.62 1.57 -0.69
C ILE A 47 -0.04 2.36 -1.87
N GLU A 48 -0.88 3.00 -2.70
CA GLU A 48 -0.45 3.83 -3.83
C GLU A 48 0.53 4.93 -3.40
N THR A 49 0.20 5.66 -2.32
CA THR A 49 1.04 6.73 -1.79
C THR A 49 2.39 6.20 -1.32
N ARG A 50 2.42 5.02 -0.68
CA ARG A 50 3.67 4.40 -0.23
C ARG A 50 4.53 3.92 -1.38
N VAL A 51 3.93 3.29 -2.39
CA VAL A 51 4.64 2.88 -3.62
C VAL A 51 5.26 4.10 -4.29
N ALA A 52 4.51 5.20 -4.40
CA ALA A 52 5.00 6.45 -4.97
C ALA A 52 6.14 7.05 -4.16
N LEU A 53 6.02 7.10 -2.84
CA LEU A 53 7.07 7.60 -1.94
C LEU A 53 8.36 6.78 -2.07
N VAL A 54 8.26 5.45 -2.04
CA VAL A 54 9.42 4.57 -2.19
C VAL A 54 10.07 4.81 -3.55
N ALA A 55 9.29 4.91 -4.64
CA ALA A 55 9.84 5.16 -5.97
C ALA A 55 10.54 6.52 -6.07
N ALA A 56 9.97 7.58 -5.49
CA ALA A 56 10.52 8.93 -5.52
C ALA A 56 11.82 9.07 -4.71
N GLU A 57 11.88 8.42 -3.53
CA GLU A 57 12.98 8.62 -2.58
C GLU A 57 14.10 7.57 -2.68
N LYS A 58 13.90 6.49 -3.42
CA LYS A 58 14.82 5.33 -3.47
C LYS A 58 16.27 5.73 -3.74
N GLU A 59 16.50 6.56 -4.76
CA GLU A 59 17.86 6.96 -5.16
C GLU A 59 18.50 7.86 -4.11
N ALA A 60 17.78 8.87 -3.64
CA ALA A 60 18.25 9.81 -2.63
C ALA A 60 18.62 9.12 -1.31
N VAL A 61 17.77 8.20 -0.84
CA VAL A 61 18.02 7.43 0.38
C VAL A 61 19.25 6.53 0.23
N ASN A 62 19.37 5.80 -0.89
CA ASN A 62 20.53 4.94 -1.11
C ASN A 62 21.83 5.74 -1.19
N ALA A 63 21.83 6.91 -1.84
CA ALA A 63 22.98 7.80 -1.89
C ALA A 63 23.38 8.29 -0.49
N ALA A 64 22.41 8.70 0.33
CA ALA A 64 22.65 9.16 1.69
C ALA A 64 23.24 8.05 2.58
N ILE A 65 22.76 6.81 2.47
CA ILE A 65 23.30 5.65 3.20
C ILE A 65 24.75 5.37 2.78
N GLN A 66 25.05 5.42 1.49
CA GLN A 66 26.43 5.20 1.00
C GLN A 66 27.37 6.28 1.52
N ALA A 67 26.94 7.55 1.52
CA ALA A 67 27.74 8.66 2.05
C ALA A 67 27.97 8.56 3.57
N ALA A 68 27.01 8.06 4.35
CA ALA A 68 27.13 7.92 5.80
C ALA A 68 28.03 6.74 6.24
N ASN A 69 28.26 5.77 5.37
CA ASN A 69 29.04 4.56 5.64
C ASN A 69 30.47 4.60 5.05
N GLN A 70 30.89 5.73 4.46
CA GLN A 70 32.26 6.01 4.02
C GLN A 70 33.07 6.64 5.16
#